data_AF-A0A2A2B5L2-F1
#
_entry.id   AF-A0A2A2B5L2-F1
#
_cell.length_a   1.000
_cell.length_b   1.000
_cell.length_c   1.000
_cell.angle_alpha   90.00
_cell.angle_beta   90.00
_cell.angle_gamma   90.00
#
_symmetry.space_group_name_H-M   'P 1'
#
loop_
_entity.id
_entity.type
_entity.pdbx_description
1 polymer ?
#
loop_
_entity_poly.entity_id
_entity_poly.type
_entity_poly.pdbx_seq_one_letter_code
_entity_poly.pdbx_strand_id
1 'polypeptide(L)'
;MTLVAISCLFSSVLMGCSTDQASQVNSKKSAKVGDSLINNDVKTMTDSSAGRVDGDLENLRAHVERQQQQLEMMRDEQQALQERLKRQQFALTIKPTANANAGRTKQGTASTAYVAFLEEESQFTETETLAAKEISIIPNRDVSLTLTMPPDTRFIAVKVGLRHTKKRSQFLIPIASLTTDTPLTLSVGACDVTIIDGIDTKLVPAFTTKLKYYQQPLVSCL
;
A
#
# COMPACT_ATOMS: atom_id res chain seq x y z
N MET A 1 -10.92 -55.18 -13.38
CA MET A 1 -10.31 -54.97 -12.06
C MET A 1 -10.78 -53.64 -11.51
N THR A 2 -11.56 -53.74 -10.43
CA THR A 2 -11.76 -52.79 -9.32
C THR A 2 -11.94 -51.30 -9.58
N LEU A 3 -13.20 -50.93 -9.33
CA LEU A 3 -13.83 -49.64 -9.06
C LEU A 3 -13.42 -49.16 -7.65
N VAL A 4 -13.14 -47.86 -7.47
CA VAL A 4 -13.31 -47.16 -6.19
C VAL A 4 -13.86 -45.76 -6.47
N ALA A 5 -15.13 -45.60 -6.14
CA ALA A 5 -15.77 -44.32 -5.90
C ALA A 5 -15.64 -44.01 -4.39
N ILE A 6 -15.20 -42.80 -4.04
CA ILE A 6 -15.44 -42.22 -2.70
C ILE A 6 -15.87 -40.78 -2.90
N SER A 7 -17.17 -40.59 -2.89
CA SER A 7 -17.85 -39.35 -2.52
C SER A 7 -17.84 -39.23 -0.99
N CYS A 8 -17.44 -38.08 -0.45
CA CYS A 8 -17.85 -37.67 0.89
C CYS A 8 -18.15 -36.17 0.92
N LEU A 9 -19.41 -35.89 1.25
CA LEU A 9 -20.03 -34.61 1.55
C LEU A 9 -19.40 -33.98 2.80
N PHE A 10 -19.17 -32.66 2.79
CA PHE A 10 -19.35 -31.82 3.99
C PHE A 10 -19.90 -30.45 3.59
N SER A 11 -21.20 -30.30 3.77
CA SER A 11 -21.82 -29.01 4.09
C SER A 11 -21.42 -28.64 5.51
N SER A 12 -20.90 -27.44 5.72
CA SER A 12 -20.82 -26.80 7.03
C SER A 12 -20.96 -25.30 6.87
N VAL A 13 -22.11 -24.81 7.27
CA VAL A 13 -22.41 -23.41 7.54
C VAL A 13 -21.95 -23.11 8.96
N LEU A 14 -21.11 -22.08 9.16
CA LEU A 14 -20.97 -21.31 10.40
C LEU A 14 -20.57 -19.88 9.96
N MET A 15 -21.46 -18.88 10.03
CA MET A 15 -21.64 -17.97 11.19
C MET A 15 -20.28 -17.52 11.74
N GLY A 16 -19.85 -16.26 11.62
CA GLY A 16 -20.60 -15.07 12.02
C GLY A 16 -20.39 -14.84 13.52
N CYS A 17 -19.28 -14.22 13.92
CA CYS A 17 -19.10 -13.70 15.27
C CYS A 17 -19.27 -12.18 15.24
N SER A 18 -20.49 -11.79 15.59
CA SER A 18 -20.85 -10.47 16.10
C SER A 18 -20.30 -10.31 17.52
N THR A 19 -19.85 -9.11 17.86
CA THR A 19 -20.06 -8.56 19.20
C THR A 19 -20.70 -7.20 19.02
N ASP A 20 -22.03 -7.17 19.05
CA ASP A 20 -22.73 -6.07 19.68
C ASP A 20 -24.06 -6.50 20.30
N GLN A 21 -24.19 -6.05 21.55
CA GLN A 21 -25.38 -5.67 22.32
C GLN A 21 -26.69 -6.49 22.38
N ALA A 22 -27.19 -6.44 23.62
CA ALA A 22 -28.58 -6.39 24.06
C ALA A 22 -29.28 -7.71 24.41
N SER A 23 -29.08 -8.14 25.66
CA SER A 23 -30.04 -8.97 26.38
C SER A 23 -31.28 -8.16 26.75
N GLN A 24 -32.43 -8.73 26.39
CA GLN A 24 -33.78 -8.35 26.83
C GLN A 24 -33.95 -8.44 28.35
N VAL A 25 -34.67 -7.47 28.92
CA VAL A 25 -35.46 -7.65 30.13
C VAL A 25 -36.91 -7.27 29.83
N ASN A 26 -37.77 -8.30 29.87
CA ASN A 26 -39.22 -8.33 30.11
C ASN A 26 -40.09 -7.13 29.76
N SER A 27 -40.93 -7.32 28.74
CA SER A 27 -42.17 -6.57 28.56
C SER A 27 -43.27 -7.09 29.49
N LYS A 28 -43.80 -6.22 30.35
CA LYS A 28 -45.15 -6.31 30.87
C LYS A 28 -45.75 -4.90 30.87
N LYS A 29 -46.70 -4.70 29.94
CA LYS A 29 -47.91 -3.88 30.06
C LYS A 29 -47.76 -2.46 30.65
N SER A 30 -48.08 -1.46 29.82
CA SER A 30 -49.41 -0.78 29.87
C SER A 30 -49.32 0.74 29.71
N ALA A 31 -50.01 1.20 28.67
CA ALA A 31 -50.86 2.38 28.62
C ALA A 31 -50.26 3.80 28.63
N LYS A 32 -50.74 4.52 27.61
CA LYS A 32 -51.11 5.95 27.58
C LYS A 32 -50.01 7.00 27.49
N VAL A 33 -49.83 7.43 26.23
CA VAL A 33 -49.86 8.84 25.85
C VAL A 33 -50.99 9.58 26.58
N GLY A 34 -50.64 10.74 27.14
CA GLY A 34 -51.58 11.78 27.55
C GLY A 34 -51.89 11.80 29.04
N ASP A 35 -51.06 12.49 29.83
CA ASP A 35 -51.57 13.53 30.71
C ASP A 35 -50.45 14.51 31.08
N SER A 36 -50.69 15.78 30.75
CA SER A 36 -49.97 16.92 31.28
C SER A 36 -50.27 17.03 32.78
N LEU A 37 -49.31 16.69 33.62
CA LEU A 37 -49.31 17.08 35.02
C LEU A 37 -48.13 18.02 35.25
N ILE A 38 -48.42 19.29 34.98
CA ILE A 38 -47.75 20.43 35.60
C ILE A 38 -47.97 20.28 37.10
N ASN A 39 -46.96 19.78 37.81
CA ASN A 39 -46.68 20.16 39.19
C ASN A 39 -45.34 19.59 39.60
N ASN A 40 -44.34 20.46 39.66
CA ASN A 40 -43.43 20.49 40.79
C ASN A 40 -42.98 21.94 41.00
N ASP A 41 -43.49 22.49 42.09
CA ASP A 41 -42.84 23.49 42.94
C ASP A 41 -42.26 24.72 42.25
N VAL A 42 -43.11 25.73 42.07
CA VAL A 42 -42.71 27.13 42.21
C VAL A 42 -42.45 27.39 43.70
N LYS A 43 -41.37 26.79 44.22
CA LYS A 43 -40.78 27.18 45.50
C LYS A 43 -39.74 28.24 45.19
N THR A 44 -40.18 29.50 45.24
CA THR A 44 -39.38 30.69 45.56
C THR A 44 -37.86 30.48 45.53
N MET A 45 -37.24 30.71 44.37
CA MET A 45 -35.84 31.08 44.25
C MET A 45 -35.75 32.45 43.57
N THR A 46 -36.33 33.45 44.22
CA THR A 46 -35.80 34.82 44.15
C THR A 46 -34.66 34.88 45.15
N ASP A 47 -33.49 34.39 44.75
CA ASP A 47 -32.18 34.84 45.21
C ASP A 47 -31.11 34.03 44.45
N SER A 48 -30.08 34.74 43.95
CA SER A 48 -28.94 34.25 43.14
C SER A 48 -29.07 34.36 41.62
N SER A 49 -29.37 35.57 41.14
CA SER A 49 -28.98 36.07 39.83
C SER A 49 -27.44 36.15 39.69
N ALA A 50 -26.95 36.04 38.44
CA ALA A 50 -25.62 36.41 37.92
C ALA A 50 -24.47 35.37 37.93
N GLY A 51 -24.41 34.35 38.78
CA GLY A 51 -23.23 33.45 38.87
C GLY A 51 -23.27 32.13 38.10
N ARG A 52 -24.46 31.61 37.74
CA ARG A 52 -24.62 30.26 37.15
C ARG A 52 -24.59 30.21 35.62
N VAL A 53 -25.04 31.27 34.95
CA VAL A 53 -25.07 31.35 33.49
C VAL A 53 -23.66 31.46 32.92
N ASP A 54 -22.76 32.16 33.60
CA ASP A 54 -21.37 32.35 33.18
C ASP A 54 -20.57 31.04 33.24
N GLY A 55 -20.77 30.24 34.30
CA GLY A 55 -20.13 28.93 34.45
C GLY A 55 -20.61 27.88 33.44
N ASP A 56 -21.89 27.90 33.07
CA ASP A 56 -22.41 27.03 32.02
C ASP A 56 -21.89 27.45 30.63
N LEU A 57 -21.73 28.75 30.39
CA LEU A 57 -21.16 29.28 29.13
C LEU A 57 -19.66 28.96 29.02
N GLU A 58 -18.90 29.09 30.11
CA GLU A 58 -17.48 28.70 30.17
C GLU A 58 -17.31 27.19 29.99
N ASN A 59 -18.18 26.38 30.60
CA ASN A 59 -18.17 24.93 30.40
C ASN A 59 -18.48 24.53 28.95
N LEU A 60 -19.44 25.20 28.31
CA LEU A 60 -19.76 25.01 26.89
C LEU A 60 -18.58 25.42 26.00
N ARG A 61 -17.93 26.55 26.28
CA ARG A 61 -16.74 27.00 25.56
C ARG A 61 -15.59 26.00 25.70
N ALA A 62 -15.30 25.54 26.92
CA ALA A 62 -14.29 24.54 27.18
C ALA A 62 -14.63 23.17 26.56
N HIS A 63 -15.91 22.85 26.36
CA HIS A 63 -16.35 21.65 25.66
C HIS A 63 -16.15 21.78 24.15
N VAL A 64 -16.48 22.92 23.55
CA VAL A 64 -16.25 23.22 22.13
C VAL A 64 -14.76 23.25 21.82
N GLU A 65 -13.94 23.89 22.66
CA GLU A 65 -12.48 23.91 22.49
C GLU A 65 -11.88 22.50 22.55
N ARG A 66 -12.37 21.64 23.46
CA ARG A 66 -11.97 20.22 23.51
C ARG A 66 -12.40 19.44 22.28
N GLN A 67 -13.62 19.65 21.79
CA GLN A 67 -14.09 19.01 20.54
C GLN A 67 -13.27 19.48 19.34
N GLN A 68 -12.92 20.77 19.29
CA GLN A 68 -12.12 21.34 18.22
C GLN A 68 -10.70 20.79 18.22
N GLN A 69 -10.05 20.70 19.39
CA GLN A 69 -8.75 20.04 19.54
C GLN A 69 -8.81 18.56 19.13
N GLN A 70 -9.87 17.85 19.49
CA GLN A 70 -10.04 16.46 19.09
C GLN A 70 -10.17 16.29 17.57
N LEU A 71 -10.89 17.19 16.90
CA LEU A 71 -11.00 17.20 15.44
C LEU A 71 -9.66 17.52 14.76
N GLU A 72 -8.88 18.45 15.32
CA GLU A 72 -7.54 18.77 14.82
C GLU A 72 -6.59 17.57 14.95
N MET A 73 -6.54 16.92 16.11
CA MET A 73 -5.73 15.70 16.28
C MET A 73 -6.15 14.59 15.32
N MET A 74 -7.46 14.34 15.16
CA MET A 74 -7.94 13.32 14.21
C MET A 74 -7.58 13.66 12.76
N ARG A 75 -7.60 14.94 12.40
CA ARG A 75 -7.18 15.38 11.07
C ARG A 75 -5.69 15.14 10.84
N ASP A 76 -4.85 15.47 11.82
CA ASP A 76 -3.42 15.27 11.74
C ASP A 76 -3.06 13.79 11.66
N GLU A 77 -3.74 12.94 12.45
CA GLU A 77 -3.62 11.48 12.39
C GLU A 77 -4.02 10.94 11.01
N GLN A 78 -5.13 11.41 10.45
CA GLN A 78 -5.55 11.01 9.10
C GLN A 78 -4.53 11.42 8.04
N GLN A 79 -3.96 12.63 8.13
CA GLN A 79 -2.92 13.08 7.22
C GLN A 79 -1.65 12.24 7.33
N ALA A 80 -1.19 11.97 8.56
CA ALA A 80 -0.02 11.13 8.81
C ALA A 80 -0.21 9.70 8.28
N LEU A 81 -1.41 9.13 8.47
CA LEU A 81 -1.76 7.81 7.93
C LEU A 81 -1.80 7.81 6.41
N GLN A 82 -2.38 8.84 5.80
CA GLN A 82 -2.44 8.96 4.34
C GLN A 82 -1.04 9.08 3.73
N GLU A 83 -0.16 9.86 4.34
CA GLU A 83 1.24 9.94 3.92
C GLU A 83 1.96 8.60 4.07
N ARG A 84 1.72 7.89 5.17
CA ARG A 84 2.31 6.56 5.39
C ARG A 84 1.84 5.56 4.34
N LEU A 85 0.55 5.57 3.99
CA LEU A 85 -0.01 4.71 2.93
C LEU A 85 0.56 5.06 1.56
N LYS A 86 0.74 6.35 1.24
CA LYS A 86 1.40 6.77 -0.01
C LYS A 86 2.82 6.24 -0.09
N ARG A 87 3.58 6.29 1.00
CA ARG A 87 4.94 5.73 1.08
C ARG A 87 4.98 4.21 0.99
N GLN A 88 3.86 3.52 1.18
CA GLN A 88 3.74 2.07 1.01
C GLN A 88 3.31 1.67 -0.41
N GLN A 89 3.03 2.62 -1.31
CA GLN A 89 2.71 2.30 -2.70
C GLN A 89 3.94 2.51 -3.57
N PHE A 90 4.28 1.48 -4.33
CA PHE A 90 5.34 1.52 -5.34
C PHE A 90 4.70 1.44 -6.72
N ALA A 91 4.88 2.48 -7.52
CA ALA A 91 4.45 2.52 -8.91
C ALA A 91 5.63 2.26 -9.84
N LEU A 92 5.47 1.29 -10.76
CA LEU A 92 6.47 0.91 -11.75
C LEU A 92 5.85 0.98 -13.15
N THR A 93 6.54 1.65 -14.06
CA THR A 93 6.25 1.66 -15.49
C THR A 93 7.42 1.06 -16.24
N ILE A 94 7.14 0.07 -17.10
CA ILE A 94 8.12 -0.56 -17.98
C ILE A 94 7.75 -0.17 -19.41
N LYS A 95 8.71 0.40 -20.14
CA LYS A 95 8.58 0.85 -21.53
C LYS A 95 9.52 0.06 -22.44
N PRO A 96 9.06 -1.05 -23.01
CA PRO A 96 9.85 -1.87 -23.91
C PRO A 96 9.86 -1.27 -25.31
N THR A 97 11.05 -1.12 -25.87
CA THR A 97 11.23 -0.78 -27.29
C THR A 97 10.72 -1.89 -28.21
N ALA A 98 10.52 -1.60 -29.51
CA ALA A 98 10.08 -2.59 -30.49
C ALA A 98 11.08 -3.76 -30.66
N ASN A 99 12.36 -3.48 -30.44
CA ASN A 99 13.43 -4.47 -30.44
C ASN A 99 13.85 -4.89 -29.02
N ALA A 100 12.99 -4.73 -28.00
CA ALA A 100 13.30 -5.14 -26.64
C ALA A 100 13.75 -6.62 -26.59
N ASN A 101 14.84 -6.89 -25.86
CA ASN A 101 15.41 -8.24 -25.72
C ASN A 101 15.78 -8.93 -27.05
N ALA A 102 16.04 -8.18 -28.12
CA ALA A 102 16.35 -8.74 -29.44
C ALA A 102 17.83 -9.13 -29.64
N GLY A 103 18.75 -8.69 -28.77
CA GLY A 103 20.18 -8.89 -29.00
C GLY A 103 20.65 -8.17 -30.26
N ARG A 104 21.27 -8.91 -31.19
CA ARG A 104 21.64 -8.42 -32.54
C ARG A 104 20.49 -8.42 -33.53
N THR A 105 19.39 -9.09 -33.21
CA THR A 105 18.25 -9.19 -34.12
C THR A 105 17.44 -7.90 -34.08
N LYS A 106 16.65 -7.63 -35.12
CA LYS A 106 15.76 -6.46 -35.16
C LYS A 106 14.38 -6.74 -34.54
N GLN A 107 14.09 -8.00 -34.22
CA GLN A 107 12.78 -8.42 -33.74
C GLN A 107 12.81 -8.60 -32.22
N GLY A 108 12.00 -7.81 -31.51
CA GLY A 108 11.85 -7.94 -30.07
C GLY A 108 11.34 -9.33 -29.66
N THR A 109 11.80 -9.81 -28.51
CA THR A 109 11.37 -11.08 -27.92
C THR A 109 10.79 -10.83 -26.54
N ALA A 110 9.69 -11.50 -26.18
CA ALA A 110 9.13 -11.38 -24.85
C ALA A 110 10.15 -11.78 -23.76
N SER A 111 10.07 -11.10 -22.63
CA SER A 111 10.91 -11.36 -21.44
C SER A 111 10.08 -11.23 -20.17
N THR A 112 10.68 -11.48 -19.02
CA THR A 112 10.01 -11.37 -17.72
C THR A 112 10.78 -10.40 -16.84
N ALA A 113 10.07 -9.54 -16.11
CA ALA A 113 10.62 -8.79 -15.00
C ALA A 113 10.13 -9.35 -13.67
N TYR A 114 11.02 -9.38 -12.69
CA TYR A 114 10.79 -9.78 -11.32
C TYR A 114 10.99 -8.57 -10.43
N VAL A 115 10.01 -8.27 -9.58
CA VAL A 115 10.08 -7.21 -8.58
C VAL A 115 10.03 -7.86 -7.20
N ALA A 116 11.03 -7.58 -6.38
CA ALA A 116 11.12 -8.04 -5.00
C ALA A 116 11.29 -6.85 -4.04
N PHE A 117 10.71 -6.99 -2.85
CA PHE A 117 10.85 -6.05 -1.74
C PHE A 117 11.79 -6.66 -0.72
N LEU A 118 12.90 -5.98 -0.44
CA LEU A 118 13.99 -6.50 0.38
C LEU A 118 14.17 -5.66 1.64
N GLU A 119 14.43 -6.33 2.74
CA GLU A 119 14.77 -5.73 4.03
C GLU A 119 16.29 -5.50 4.12
N GLU A 120 17.08 -6.40 3.53
CA GLU A 120 18.54 -6.37 3.55
C GLU A 120 19.14 -6.42 2.14
N GLU A 121 20.31 -5.80 1.96
CA GLU A 121 21.06 -5.83 0.69
C GLU A 121 21.55 -7.25 0.34
N SER A 122 21.80 -8.10 1.34
CA SER A 122 22.22 -9.50 1.18
C SER A 122 21.23 -10.33 0.34
N GLN A 123 19.94 -10.03 0.42
CA GLN A 123 18.86 -10.72 -0.28
C GLN A 123 18.84 -10.45 -1.80
N PHE A 124 19.63 -9.48 -2.27
CA PHE A 124 19.63 -9.05 -3.67
C PHE A 124 20.01 -10.16 -4.65
N THR A 125 20.80 -11.16 -4.25
CA THR A 125 21.16 -12.29 -5.12
C THR A 125 19.98 -13.21 -5.44
N GLU A 126 18.91 -13.15 -4.64
CA GLU A 126 17.76 -14.05 -4.66
C GLU A 126 16.48 -13.36 -5.19
N THR A 127 16.62 -12.33 -6.03
CA THR A 127 15.47 -11.53 -6.49
C THR A 127 14.39 -12.34 -7.22
N GLU A 128 14.73 -13.43 -7.90
CA GLU A 128 13.72 -14.28 -8.58
C GLU A 128 12.93 -15.13 -7.59
N THR A 129 13.57 -15.65 -6.54
CA THR A 129 12.90 -16.50 -5.54
C THR A 129 12.09 -15.66 -4.55
N LEU A 130 12.53 -14.44 -4.27
CA LEU A 130 11.83 -13.48 -3.41
C LEU A 130 10.90 -12.53 -4.18
N ALA A 131 10.62 -12.82 -5.46
CA ALA A 131 9.80 -11.96 -6.30
C ALA A 131 8.37 -11.84 -5.73
N ALA A 132 7.99 -10.64 -5.33
CA ALA A 132 6.61 -10.30 -4.98
C ALA A 132 5.72 -10.23 -6.22
N LYS A 133 6.31 -9.88 -7.38
CA LYS A 133 5.58 -9.80 -8.65
C LYS A 133 6.44 -10.21 -9.84
N GLU A 134 5.85 -11.03 -10.70
CA GLU A 134 6.34 -11.31 -12.04
C GLU A 134 5.52 -10.55 -13.09
N ILE A 135 6.21 -10.00 -14.09
CA ILE A 135 5.63 -9.14 -15.13
C ILE A 135 6.11 -9.64 -16.48
N SER A 136 5.17 -9.97 -17.38
CA SER A 136 5.49 -10.27 -18.77
C SER A 136 5.78 -8.97 -19.53
N ILE A 137 6.97 -8.89 -20.11
CA ILE A 137 7.43 -7.78 -20.94
C ILE A 137 7.25 -8.18 -22.40
N ILE A 138 6.35 -7.48 -23.09
CA ILE A 138 6.09 -7.66 -24.51
C ILE A 138 6.67 -6.45 -25.25
N PRO A 139 7.50 -6.65 -26.29
CA PRO A 139 8.06 -5.55 -27.09
C PRO A 139 6.98 -4.60 -27.60
N ASN A 140 7.27 -3.29 -27.60
CA ASN A 140 6.36 -2.22 -28.04
C ASN A 140 5.04 -2.11 -27.24
N ARG A 141 4.98 -2.69 -26.03
CA ARG A 141 3.81 -2.59 -25.15
C ARG A 141 4.23 -2.15 -23.75
N ASP A 142 3.83 -0.94 -23.40
CA ASP A 142 4.04 -0.41 -22.06
C ASP A 142 3.23 -1.19 -21.02
N VAL A 143 3.82 -1.32 -19.84
CA VAL A 143 3.19 -1.95 -18.67
C VAL A 143 3.33 -1.01 -17.48
N SER A 144 2.22 -0.69 -16.84
CA SER A 144 2.19 0.09 -15.60
C SER A 144 1.53 -0.72 -14.50
N LEU A 145 2.13 -0.72 -13.32
CA LEU A 145 1.65 -1.45 -12.16
C LEU A 145 1.90 -0.64 -10.88
N THR A 146 1.00 -0.81 -9.93
CA THR A 146 1.15 -0.31 -8.56
C THR A 146 1.15 -1.52 -7.62
N LEU A 147 2.16 -1.60 -6.77
CA LEU A 147 2.33 -2.66 -5.78
C LEU A 147 2.34 -2.05 -4.38
N THR A 148 1.82 -2.81 -3.43
CA THR A 148 1.93 -2.46 -2.01
C THR A 148 3.25 -3.00 -1.47
N MET A 149 4.07 -2.11 -0.92
CA MET A 149 5.32 -2.42 -0.25
C MET A 149 5.05 -2.88 1.20
N PRO A 150 5.65 -3.99 1.63
CA PRO A 150 5.70 -4.37 3.04
C PRO A 150 6.33 -3.25 3.90
N PRO A 151 5.90 -3.09 5.16
CA PRO A 151 6.30 -1.98 6.02
C PRO A 151 7.80 -1.92 6.32
N ASP A 152 8.48 -3.07 6.34
CA ASP A 152 9.90 -3.18 6.69
C ASP A 152 10.82 -3.15 5.46
N THR A 153 10.26 -2.91 4.27
CA THR A 153 11.05 -2.84 3.03
C THR A 153 12.03 -1.68 3.12
N ARG A 154 13.29 -1.94 2.77
CA ARG A 154 14.35 -0.92 2.65
C ARG A 154 14.82 -0.73 1.22
N PHE A 155 14.76 -1.80 0.43
CA PHE A 155 15.18 -1.81 -0.97
C PHE A 155 14.14 -2.48 -1.86
N ILE A 156 14.10 -2.04 -3.11
CA ILE A 156 13.37 -2.69 -4.18
C ILE A 156 14.39 -3.28 -5.13
N ALA A 157 14.26 -4.57 -5.41
CA ALA A 157 15.05 -5.23 -6.42
C ALA A 157 14.21 -5.48 -7.67
N VAL A 158 14.71 -5.04 -8.83
CA VAL A 158 14.09 -5.33 -10.13
C VAL A 158 15.07 -6.09 -10.99
N LYS A 159 14.70 -7.30 -11.42
CA LYS A 159 15.48 -8.11 -12.37
C LYS A 159 14.70 -8.23 -13.67
N VAL A 160 15.32 -7.92 -14.81
CA VAL A 160 14.75 -8.15 -16.13
C VAL A 160 15.49 -9.29 -16.82
N GLY A 161 14.77 -10.32 -17.21
CA GLY A 161 15.28 -11.51 -17.87
C GLY A 161 15.60 -11.27 -19.35
N LEU A 162 16.64 -10.49 -19.62
CA LEU A 162 17.17 -10.34 -20.97
C LEU A 162 18.03 -11.56 -21.36
N ARG A 163 17.75 -12.16 -22.51
CA ARG A 163 18.49 -13.29 -23.08
C ARG A 163 19.85 -12.87 -23.64
N HIS A 164 19.98 -11.60 -24.04
CA HIS A 164 21.09 -11.10 -24.84
C HIS A 164 21.72 -9.82 -24.25
N THR A 165 22.06 -9.82 -22.97
CA THR A 165 22.70 -8.68 -22.30
C THR A 165 24.10 -9.05 -21.84
N LYS A 166 25.13 -8.20 -21.93
CA LYS A 166 26.46 -8.49 -21.32
C LYS A 166 26.54 -8.23 -19.81
N LYS A 167 25.51 -7.61 -19.24
CA LYS A 167 25.44 -7.19 -17.82
C LYS A 167 24.21 -7.79 -17.17
N ARG A 168 24.23 -8.00 -15.85
CA ARG A 168 23.01 -8.34 -15.11
C ARG A 168 22.04 -7.16 -15.22
N SER A 169 20.90 -7.36 -15.87
CA SER A 169 19.81 -6.38 -15.96
C SER A 169 19.02 -6.37 -14.65
N GLN A 170 19.72 -6.08 -13.55
CA GLN A 170 19.21 -6.15 -12.19
C GLN A 170 19.57 -4.88 -11.44
N PHE A 171 18.60 -4.30 -10.75
CA PHE A 171 18.71 -3.03 -10.03
C PHE A 171 18.35 -3.23 -8.57
N LEU A 172 19.16 -2.67 -7.68
CA LEU A 172 18.84 -2.52 -6.26
C LEU A 172 18.57 -1.04 -6.00
N ILE A 173 17.36 -0.71 -5.57
CA ILE A 173 16.86 0.66 -5.46
C ILE A 173 16.47 0.92 -4.01
N PRO A 174 17.19 1.79 -3.28
CA PRO A 174 16.78 2.19 -1.94
C PRO A 174 15.44 2.94 -1.99
N ILE A 175 14.50 2.63 -1.11
CA ILE A 175 13.19 3.33 -1.09
C ILE A 175 13.35 4.83 -0.87
N ALA A 176 14.35 5.24 -0.07
CA ALA A 176 14.65 6.64 0.17
C ALA A 176 15.02 7.43 -1.09
N SER A 177 15.35 6.75 -2.19
CA SER A 177 15.65 7.39 -3.47
C SER A 177 14.44 7.55 -4.39
N LEU A 178 13.33 6.89 -4.08
CA LEU A 178 12.12 6.98 -4.89
C LEU A 178 11.43 8.32 -4.67
N THR A 179 10.95 8.86 -5.78
CA THR A 179 10.02 9.99 -5.79
C THR A 179 8.60 9.48 -5.52
N THR A 180 7.86 10.14 -4.64
CA THR A 180 6.50 9.71 -4.24
C THR A 180 5.45 9.94 -5.32
N ASP A 181 5.65 10.95 -6.19
CA ASP A 181 4.63 11.40 -7.14
C ASP A 181 4.89 10.93 -8.58
N THR A 182 6.11 10.49 -8.89
CA THR A 182 6.49 9.99 -10.22
C THR A 182 6.85 8.51 -10.13
N PRO A 183 6.24 7.66 -11.00
CA PRO A 183 6.51 6.23 -10.99
C PRO A 183 7.94 5.93 -11.43
N LEU A 184 8.53 4.89 -10.84
CA LEU A 184 9.80 4.35 -11.33
C LEU A 184 9.60 3.90 -12.78
N THR A 185 10.34 4.48 -13.71
CA THR A 185 10.20 4.15 -15.13
C THR A 185 11.45 3.46 -15.66
N LEU A 186 11.26 2.25 -16.19
CA LEU A 186 12.31 1.45 -16.82
C LEU A 186 12.15 1.46 -18.35
N SER A 187 13.21 1.77 -19.07
CA SER A 187 13.29 1.54 -20.51
C SER A 187 13.98 0.21 -20.78
N VAL A 188 13.36 -0.64 -21.59
CA VAL A 188 13.92 -1.95 -21.98
C VAL A 188 14.32 -1.90 -23.45
N GLY A 189 15.63 -1.90 -23.68
CA GLY A 189 16.24 -1.93 -24.99
C GLY A 189 16.50 -3.34 -25.50
N ALA A 190 17.22 -3.44 -26.62
CA ALA A 190 17.58 -4.73 -27.20
C ALA A 190 18.44 -5.59 -26.30
N CYS A 191 19.28 -4.94 -25.48
CA CYS A 191 20.34 -5.60 -24.72
C CYS A 191 20.59 -5.01 -23.34
N ASP A 192 19.85 -3.97 -23.00
CA ASP A 192 20.06 -3.16 -21.82
C ASP A 192 18.72 -2.75 -21.23
N VAL A 193 18.79 -2.42 -19.95
CA VAL A 193 17.68 -1.82 -19.22
C VAL A 193 18.24 -0.59 -18.54
N THR A 194 17.48 0.49 -18.57
CA THR A 194 17.86 1.76 -17.94
C THR A 194 16.69 2.30 -17.13
N ILE A 195 17.01 2.95 -16.01
CA ILE A 195 16.04 3.74 -15.26
C ILE A 195 16.03 5.12 -15.90
N ILE A 196 14.87 5.59 -16.35
CA ILE A 196 14.72 6.86 -17.06
C ILE A 196 13.97 7.92 -16.25
N ASP A 197 13.22 7.52 -15.22
CA ASP A 197 12.49 8.43 -14.33
C ASP A 197 12.14 7.74 -12.99
N GLY A 198 11.69 8.52 -12.01
CA GLY A 198 11.17 8.05 -10.72
C GLY A 198 12.21 7.79 -9.62
N ILE A 199 13.44 8.31 -9.80
CA ILE A 199 14.52 8.27 -8.80
C ILE A 199 15.17 9.64 -8.68
N ASP A 200 15.43 10.08 -7.44
CA ASP A 200 16.33 11.20 -7.19
C ASP A 200 17.79 10.76 -7.27
N THR A 201 18.44 11.13 -8.39
CA THR A 201 19.85 10.82 -8.65
C THR A 201 20.83 11.44 -7.65
N LYS A 202 20.44 12.49 -6.90
CA LYS A 202 21.28 13.08 -5.85
C LYS A 202 21.39 12.20 -4.61
N LEU A 203 20.35 11.43 -4.33
CA LEU A 203 20.28 10.46 -3.23
C LEU A 203 20.88 9.10 -3.62
N VAL A 204 21.26 8.95 -4.89
CA VAL A 204 21.79 7.71 -5.48
C VAL A 204 23.11 8.03 -6.22
N PRO A 205 24.16 8.50 -5.54
CA PRO A 205 25.37 8.91 -6.26
C PRO A 205 26.18 7.73 -6.85
N ALA A 206 25.86 6.46 -6.54
CA ALA A 206 26.73 5.33 -6.92
C ALA A 206 26.06 3.98 -7.28
N PHE A 207 24.72 3.83 -7.29
CA PHE A 207 24.09 2.51 -7.52
C PHE A 207 24.12 2.05 -8.99
N THR A 208 24.44 2.94 -9.93
CA THR A 208 24.67 2.61 -11.34
C THR A 208 26.07 2.06 -11.61
N THR A 209 26.96 2.06 -10.61
CA THR A 209 28.37 1.65 -10.78
C THR A 209 28.73 0.43 -9.91
N LYS A 210 28.81 -0.72 -10.58
CA LYS A 210 29.54 -1.95 -10.17
C LYS A 210 28.89 -2.86 -9.12
N LEU A 211 27.80 -3.54 -9.50
CA LEU A 211 27.55 -4.88 -8.99
C LEU A 211 28.52 -5.86 -9.66
N LYS A 212 29.56 -6.23 -8.92
CA LYS A 212 30.63 -7.16 -9.29
C LYS A 212 30.08 -8.61 -9.40
N TYR A 213 30.38 -9.24 -10.54
CA TYR A 213 30.43 -10.70 -10.85
C TYR A 213 29.15 -11.57 -10.86
N TYR A 214 28.75 -11.99 -12.06
CA TYR A 214 28.99 -13.33 -12.65
C TYR A 214 28.84 -13.17 -14.18
N GLN A 215 29.91 -13.42 -14.93
CA GLN A 215 29.87 -13.48 -16.40
C GLN A 215 29.49 -14.90 -16.81
N GLN A 216 28.25 -15.11 -17.25
CA GLN A 216 28.01 -16.10 -18.29
C GLN A 216 28.40 -15.47 -19.64
N PRO A 217 28.80 -16.25 -20.65
CA PRO A 217 29.26 -15.71 -21.92
C PRO A 217 28.05 -15.12 -22.65
N LEU A 218 27.92 -13.79 -22.57
CA LEU A 218 26.76 -13.09 -23.08
C LEU A 218 27.00 -12.66 -24.51
N VAL A 219 26.09 -13.11 -25.38
CA VAL A 219 26.10 -12.84 -26.82
C VAL A 219 26.14 -11.33 -27.05
N SER A 220 27.09 -10.91 -27.86
CA SER A 220 27.41 -9.51 -28.16
C SER A 220 26.24 -8.77 -28.81
N CYS A 221 25.98 -7.53 -28.37
CA CYS A 221 25.08 -6.60 -29.06
C CYS A 221 25.83 -5.67 -30.01
N LEU A 222 26.69 -6.25 -30.84
CA LEU A 222 27.41 -5.55 -31.89
C LEU A 222 26.82 -5.99 -33.23
#